data_AF-A0A066Z6P2-F1
#
_entry.id   AF-A0A066Z6P2-F1
#
_cell.length_a   1.000
_cell.length_b   1.000
_cell.length_c   1.000
_cell.angle_alpha   90.00
_cell.angle_beta   90.00
_cell.angle_gamma   90.00
#
_symmetry.space_group_name_H-M   'P 1'
#
loop_
_entity.id
_entity.type
_entity.pdbx_description
1 polymer ?
#
loop_
_entity_poly.entity_id
_entity_poly.type
_entity_poly.pdbx_seq_one_letter_code
_entity_poly.pdbx_strand_id
1 'polypeptide(L)'
;MRSTTSGLTAAFLAGLALLGSAGAASAHDHPHGSFAVGGDATAQGGDATAIGGKGWAQGGDALAIAGEAGALAGNATAVGDDAWAQGGNALALDGNAEALTGSAVAVNGDATAYGGEAIAIGGDAFSSR
;
A
#
# COMPACT_ATOMS: atom_id res chain seq x y z
N MET A 1 -24.07 41.73 -51.20
CA MET A 1 -22.61 41.93 -51.06
C MET A 1 -22.29 41.64 -49.60
N ARG A 2 -21.56 40.62 -49.13
CA ARG A 2 -20.74 39.52 -49.68
C ARG A 2 -20.99 38.29 -48.78
N SER A 3 -20.92 37.09 -49.36
CA SER A 3 -20.87 35.80 -48.68
C SER A 3 -19.41 35.45 -48.34
N THR A 4 -19.16 34.80 -47.20
CA THR A 4 -18.19 33.70 -47.07
C THR A 4 -18.55 32.79 -45.89
N THR A 5 -18.77 31.51 -46.22
CA THR A 5 -18.95 30.30 -45.41
C THR A 5 -17.63 29.77 -44.83
N SER A 6 -17.67 28.97 -43.75
CA SER A 6 -16.76 27.86 -43.34
C SER A 6 -16.54 27.88 -41.81
N GLY A 7 -16.75 26.84 -41.00
CA GLY A 7 -17.10 25.43 -41.20
C GLY A 7 -17.15 24.72 -39.83
N LEU A 8 -17.70 23.48 -39.81
CA LEU A 8 -17.61 22.46 -38.74
C LEU A 8 -18.51 22.73 -37.50
N THR A 9 -19.68 22.13 -37.26
CA THR A 9 -19.99 20.71 -37.00
C THR A 9 -18.85 19.92 -36.32
N ALA A 10 -18.76 19.93 -34.98
CA ALA A 10 -18.29 18.79 -34.16
C ALA A 10 -18.29 19.09 -32.64
N ALA A 11 -18.87 18.15 -31.88
CA ALA A 11 -18.50 17.68 -30.52
C ALA A 11 -18.51 18.70 -29.34
N PHE A 12 -19.43 18.59 -28.36
CA PHE A 12 -19.35 17.70 -27.18
C PHE A 12 -17.97 17.70 -26.46
N LEU A 13 -17.97 18.16 -25.20
CA LEU A 13 -16.97 17.97 -24.12
C LEU A 13 -15.51 18.45 -24.36
N ALA A 14 -15.08 19.47 -23.61
CA ALA A 14 -13.71 19.63 -23.08
C ALA A 14 -13.68 20.82 -22.09
N GLY A 15 -13.07 20.79 -20.91
CA GLY A 15 -12.23 19.77 -20.30
C GLY A 15 -12.00 20.11 -18.82
N LEU A 16 -12.32 19.15 -17.97
CA LEU A 16 -11.95 19.06 -16.56
C LEU A 16 -10.44 18.80 -16.47
N ALA A 17 -9.65 19.78 -16.00
CA ALA A 17 -8.28 19.55 -15.58
C ALA A 17 -7.75 20.72 -14.74
N LEU A 18 -7.71 20.54 -13.42
CA LEU A 18 -6.58 21.05 -12.65
C LEU A 18 -6.26 20.05 -11.52
N LEU A 19 -5.40 19.11 -11.89
CA LEU A 19 -4.80 18.09 -11.06
C LEU A 19 -3.89 18.75 -10.01
N GLY A 20 -4.36 18.84 -8.78
CA GLY A 20 -3.51 18.64 -7.62
C GLY A 20 -3.67 17.17 -7.23
N SER A 21 -2.59 16.38 -7.31
CA SER A 21 -2.57 14.95 -6.95
C SER A 21 -2.73 14.76 -5.44
N ALA A 22 -3.86 15.16 -4.89
CA ALA A 22 -4.37 14.58 -3.67
C ALA A 22 -4.81 13.17 -4.06
N GLY A 23 -3.91 12.22 -3.78
CA GLY A 23 -4.12 10.81 -3.97
C GLY A 23 -5.56 10.40 -3.70
N ALA A 24 -6.23 9.90 -4.74
CA ALA A 24 -7.56 9.36 -4.61
C ALA A 24 -7.53 8.32 -3.49
N ALA A 25 -8.24 8.56 -2.40
CA ALA A 25 -8.72 7.48 -1.56
C ALA A 25 -9.71 6.69 -2.42
N SER A 26 -9.20 5.81 -3.27
CA SER A 26 -10.04 4.86 -3.99
C SER A 26 -10.49 3.82 -2.97
N ALA A 27 -11.60 4.10 -2.29
CA ALA A 27 -12.41 3.06 -1.68
C ALA A 27 -12.99 2.22 -2.83
N HIS A 28 -12.18 1.29 -3.34
CA HIS A 28 -12.60 0.26 -4.27
C HIS A 28 -13.40 -0.77 -3.46
N ASP A 29 -14.58 -1.16 -3.93
CA ASP A 29 -15.46 -2.21 -3.36
C ASP A 29 -14.67 -3.51 -3.11
N HIS A 30 -14.09 -3.64 -1.92
CA HIS A 30 -13.39 -4.82 -1.42
C HIS A 30 -14.09 -5.31 -0.14
N PRO A 31 -13.78 -6.52 0.36
CA PRO A 31 -14.61 -7.23 1.33
C PRO A 31 -14.91 -6.37 2.57
N HIS A 32 -16.04 -6.64 3.24
CA HIS A 32 -16.51 -5.89 4.41
C HIS A 32 -15.33 -5.41 5.29
N GLY A 33 -15.25 -4.10 5.56
CA GLY A 33 -14.31 -3.52 6.52
C GLY A 33 -12.96 -3.02 6.00
N SER A 34 -12.63 -3.14 4.70
CA SER A 34 -11.36 -2.62 4.18
C SER A 34 -11.30 -1.07 4.20
N PHE A 35 -10.15 -0.49 4.56
CA PHE A 35 -9.92 0.96 4.62
C PHE A 35 -8.61 1.34 3.92
N ALA A 36 -8.65 2.29 2.98
CA ALA A 36 -7.47 2.77 2.28
C ALA A 36 -7.45 4.31 2.18
N VAL A 37 -6.33 4.94 2.54
CA VAL A 37 -6.15 6.40 2.46
C VAL A 37 -4.71 6.77 2.09
N GLY A 38 -4.56 7.67 1.13
CA GLY A 38 -3.27 8.08 0.56
C GLY A 38 -3.23 7.88 -0.94
N GLY A 39 -2.27 8.52 -1.62
CA GLY A 39 -2.11 8.35 -3.07
C GLY A 39 -1.70 6.94 -3.40
N ASP A 40 -2.49 6.25 -4.21
CA ASP A 40 -2.27 4.86 -4.63
C ASP A 40 -2.30 3.83 -3.48
N ALA A 41 -2.84 4.19 -2.31
CA ALA A 41 -3.06 3.25 -1.22
C ALA A 41 -4.09 2.18 -1.62
N THR A 42 -3.81 0.91 -1.32
CA THR A 42 -4.65 -0.23 -1.70
C THR A 42 -4.85 -1.18 -0.52
N ALA A 43 -6.11 -1.39 -0.11
CA ALA A 43 -6.51 -2.43 0.84
C ALA A 43 -7.41 -3.44 0.10
N GLN A 44 -6.97 -4.69 -0.04
CA GLN A 44 -7.66 -5.74 -0.82
C GLN A 44 -8.27 -6.84 0.06
N GLY A 45 -7.70 -7.10 1.24
CA GLY A 45 -8.23 -8.08 2.18
C GLY A 45 -9.46 -7.58 2.94
N GLY A 46 -10.27 -8.51 3.46
CA GLY A 46 -11.34 -8.15 4.41
C GLY A 46 -10.75 -7.55 5.67
N ASP A 47 -11.37 -6.48 6.17
CA ASP A 47 -10.88 -5.72 7.34
C ASP A 47 -9.43 -5.19 7.21
N ALA A 48 -8.86 -5.18 6.00
CA ALA A 48 -7.50 -4.70 5.75
C ALA A 48 -7.42 -3.17 5.79
N THR A 49 -6.30 -2.63 6.27
CA THR A 49 -6.07 -1.19 6.40
C THR A 49 -4.78 -0.77 5.70
N ALA A 50 -4.85 0.19 4.78
CA ALA A 50 -3.71 0.79 4.10
C ALA A 50 -3.70 2.32 4.29
N ILE A 51 -2.66 2.88 4.91
CA ILE A 51 -2.53 4.32 5.17
C ILE A 51 -1.19 4.80 4.64
N GLY A 52 -1.17 5.77 3.73
CA GLY A 52 0.07 6.33 3.17
C GLY A 52 0.15 6.22 1.65
N GLY A 53 1.16 6.83 1.05
CA GLY A 53 1.35 6.76 -0.40
C GLY A 53 1.74 5.34 -0.83
N LYS A 54 1.00 4.69 -1.74
CA LYS A 54 1.27 3.34 -2.24
C LYS A 54 1.31 2.24 -1.17
N GLY A 55 0.75 2.46 0.03
CA GLY A 55 0.63 1.40 1.04
C GLY A 55 -0.26 0.27 0.52
N TRP A 56 0.11 -0.99 0.76
CA TRP A 56 -0.52 -2.17 0.18
C TRP A 56 -0.84 -3.23 1.23
N ALA A 57 -2.11 -3.32 1.64
CA ALA A 57 -2.62 -4.35 2.55
C ALA A 57 -3.44 -5.39 1.76
N GLN A 58 -2.83 -6.54 1.46
CA GLN A 58 -3.45 -7.58 0.61
C GLN A 58 -4.16 -8.66 1.43
N GLY A 59 -3.63 -9.04 2.60
CA GLY A 59 -4.22 -10.07 3.44
C GLY A 59 -5.45 -9.60 4.21
N GLY A 60 -6.30 -10.53 4.66
CA GLY A 60 -7.36 -10.22 5.61
C GLY A 60 -6.78 -9.75 6.96
N ASP A 61 -7.39 -8.77 7.60
CA ASP A 61 -6.89 -8.14 8.84
C ASP A 61 -5.46 -7.56 8.70
N ALA A 62 -4.97 -7.35 7.47
CA ALA A 62 -3.63 -6.85 7.23
C ALA A 62 -3.56 -5.33 7.45
N LEU A 63 -2.42 -4.85 7.94
CA LEU A 63 -2.18 -3.44 8.21
C LEU A 63 -0.90 -2.96 7.51
N ALA A 64 -1.03 -2.01 6.59
CA ALA A 64 0.08 -1.33 5.93
C ALA A 64 0.03 0.17 6.23
N ILE A 65 1.08 0.72 6.82
CA ILE A 65 1.18 2.15 7.17
C ILE A 65 2.49 2.73 6.64
N ALA A 66 2.41 3.94 6.06
CA ALA A 66 3.45 4.72 5.38
C ALA A 66 3.65 4.36 3.90
N GLY A 67 4.68 4.96 3.29
CA GLY A 67 4.98 4.89 1.88
C GLY A 67 5.39 3.48 1.46
N GLU A 68 4.76 2.89 0.45
CA GLU A 68 5.19 1.60 -0.13
C GLU A 68 5.23 0.40 0.87
N ALA A 69 4.68 0.58 2.07
CA ALA A 69 4.54 -0.48 3.08
C ALA A 69 3.64 -1.60 2.56
N GLY A 70 4.08 -2.86 2.72
CA GLY A 70 3.40 -4.04 2.18
C GLY A 70 3.06 -5.07 3.26
N ALA A 71 1.76 -5.28 3.51
CA ALA A 71 1.26 -6.35 4.37
C ALA A 71 0.50 -7.39 3.52
N LEU A 72 1.21 -8.45 3.11
CA LEU A 72 0.76 -9.29 1.99
C LEU A 72 -0.10 -10.49 2.42
N ALA A 73 0.09 -11.00 3.64
CA ALA A 73 -0.64 -12.14 4.17
C ALA A 73 -1.61 -11.75 5.29
N GLY A 74 -2.45 -12.71 5.71
CA GLY A 74 -3.45 -12.47 6.75
C GLY A 74 -2.83 -12.11 8.10
N ASN A 75 -3.42 -11.14 8.81
CA ASN A 75 -2.91 -10.56 10.06
C ASN A 75 -1.47 -10.01 9.97
N ALA A 76 -0.94 -9.78 8.78
CA ALA A 76 0.38 -9.20 8.61
C ALA A 76 0.33 -7.69 8.94
N THR A 77 1.38 -7.17 9.57
CA THR A 77 1.50 -5.75 9.91
C THR A 77 2.83 -5.21 9.39
N ALA A 78 2.75 -4.22 8.52
CA ALA A 78 3.89 -3.46 7.99
C ALA A 78 3.72 -1.98 8.32
N VAL A 79 4.67 -1.39 9.03
CA VAL A 79 4.63 0.02 9.43
C VAL A 79 5.98 0.65 9.18
N GLY A 80 6.06 1.61 8.27
CA GLY A 80 7.31 2.26 7.86
C GLY A 80 7.44 2.31 6.35
N ASP A 81 8.23 3.25 5.84
CA ASP A 81 8.46 3.36 4.41
C ASP A 81 9.18 2.10 3.89
N ASP A 82 8.66 1.43 2.86
CA ASP A 82 9.18 0.16 2.33
C ASP A 82 9.16 -1.04 3.32
N ALA A 83 8.45 -0.96 4.45
CA ALA A 83 8.33 -2.09 5.38
C ALA A 83 7.51 -3.24 4.76
N TRP A 84 7.99 -4.47 4.85
CA TRP A 84 7.40 -5.63 4.17
C TRP A 84 7.12 -6.80 5.12
N ALA A 85 5.84 -7.05 5.40
CA ALA A 85 5.35 -8.20 6.14
C ALA A 85 4.67 -9.19 5.18
N GLN A 86 5.43 -10.19 4.72
CA GLN A 86 4.95 -11.16 3.71
C GLN A 86 4.30 -12.39 4.34
N GLY A 87 4.72 -12.78 5.55
CA GLY A 87 4.19 -13.95 6.25
C GLY A 87 2.88 -13.69 6.98
N GLY A 88 2.08 -14.74 7.18
CA GLY A 88 0.88 -14.64 8.03
C GLY A 88 1.25 -14.35 9.47
N ASN A 89 0.54 -13.43 10.12
CA ASN A 89 0.88 -12.90 11.46
C ASN A 89 2.30 -12.28 11.55
N ALA A 90 2.93 -11.93 10.43
CA ALA A 90 4.26 -11.34 10.43
C ALA A 90 4.20 -9.85 10.80
N LEU A 91 5.28 -9.35 11.37
CA LEU A 91 5.41 -7.97 11.83
C LEU A 91 6.70 -7.35 11.28
N ALA A 92 6.56 -6.34 10.42
CA ALA A 92 7.66 -5.50 9.94
C ALA A 92 7.46 -4.06 10.43
N LEU A 93 8.43 -3.54 11.16
CA LEU A 93 8.36 -2.20 11.77
C LEU A 93 9.60 -1.38 11.41
N ASP A 94 9.35 -0.11 11.07
CA ASP A 94 10.31 0.88 10.53
C ASP A 94 10.70 0.64 9.06
N GLY A 95 11.47 1.57 8.50
CA GLY A 95 11.85 1.55 7.10
C GLY A 95 12.59 0.28 6.68
N ASN A 96 12.26 -0.28 5.52
CA ASN A 96 12.94 -1.44 4.91
C ASN A 96 12.99 -2.73 5.78
N ALA A 97 12.20 -2.81 6.87
CA ALA A 97 12.12 -4.03 7.65
C ALA A 97 11.37 -5.14 6.89
N GLU A 98 11.90 -6.37 6.90
CA GLU A 98 11.38 -7.50 6.13
C GLU A 98 11.05 -8.70 7.03
N ALA A 99 9.77 -9.00 7.21
CA ALA A 99 9.27 -10.18 7.89
C ALA A 99 8.66 -11.16 6.88
N LEU A 100 9.46 -12.11 6.42
CA LEU A 100 9.22 -12.82 5.16
C LEU A 100 8.39 -14.10 5.31
N THR A 101 8.25 -14.62 6.53
CA THR A 101 7.56 -15.88 6.80
C THR A 101 6.63 -15.79 8.01
N GLY A 102 5.85 -16.85 8.24
CA GLY A 102 4.79 -16.85 9.25
C GLY A 102 5.31 -16.52 10.66
N SER A 103 4.63 -15.61 11.34
CA SER A 103 4.96 -15.14 12.69
C SER A 103 6.36 -14.53 12.83
N ALA A 104 7.05 -14.22 11.73
CA ALA A 104 8.34 -13.55 11.75
C ALA A 104 8.19 -12.09 12.21
N VAL A 105 9.21 -11.57 12.89
CA VAL A 105 9.25 -10.21 13.44
C VAL A 105 10.55 -9.53 13.03
N ALA A 106 10.46 -8.44 12.26
CA ALA A 106 11.56 -7.58 11.87
C ALA A 106 11.31 -6.15 12.38
N VAL A 107 12.28 -5.58 13.10
CA VAL A 107 12.12 -4.25 13.73
C VAL A 107 13.38 -3.41 13.58
N ASN A 108 13.20 -2.19 13.05
CA ASN A 108 14.20 -1.17 12.69
C ASN A 108 14.93 -1.42 11.36
N GLY A 109 15.28 -0.33 10.68
CA GLY A 109 16.02 -0.23 9.40
C GLY A 109 16.69 -1.50 8.85
N ASP A 110 16.21 -2.01 7.73
CA ASP A 110 16.83 -3.15 7.00
C ASP A 110 16.89 -4.49 7.78
N ALA A 111 16.22 -4.60 8.94
CA ALA A 111 16.12 -5.87 9.65
C ALA A 111 15.37 -6.91 8.80
N THR A 112 15.88 -8.14 8.74
CA THR A 112 15.30 -9.23 7.96
C THR A 112 15.06 -10.46 8.82
N ALA A 113 13.80 -10.88 8.95
CA ALA A 113 13.36 -12.12 9.60
C ALA A 113 12.86 -13.13 8.54
N TYR A 114 13.74 -14.06 8.18
CA TYR A 114 13.54 -15.06 7.12
C TYR A 114 13.00 -16.40 7.62
N GLY A 115 13.22 -16.75 8.90
CA GLY A 115 12.72 -18.00 9.49
C GLY A 115 11.29 -17.86 10.01
N GLY A 116 10.54 -18.96 10.03
CA GLY A 116 9.23 -18.95 10.71
C GLY A 116 9.44 -18.66 12.18
N GLU A 117 8.65 -17.75 12.75
CA GLU A 117 8.83 -17.27 14.13
C GLU A 117 10.16 -16.55 14.40
N ALA A 118 10.97 -16.27 13.37
CA ALA A 118 12.25 -15.59 13.52
C ALA A 118 12.06 -14.16 14.01
N ILE A 119 12.97 -13.74 14.89
CA ILE A 119 12.99 -12.39 15.44
C ILE A 119 14.32 -11.72 15.05
N ALA A 120 14.23 -10.64 14.27
CA ALA A 120 15.34 -9.76 13.92
C ALA A 120 15.05 -8.34 14.47
N ILE A 121 15.86 -7.88 15.42
CA ILE A 121 15.68 -6.57 16.05
C ILE A 121 16.99 -5.81 15.97
N GLY A 122 16.93 -4.61 15.39
CA GLY A 122 18.06 -3.71 15.21
C GLY A 122 18.38 -3.50 13.74
N GLY A 123 19.01 -2.37 13.42
CA GLY A 123 19.40 -2.06 12.05
C GLY A 123 20.28 -3.16 11.45
N ASP A 124 19.99 -3.59 10.22
CA ASP A 124 20.69 -4.68 9.51
C ASP A 124 20.64 -6.05 10.21
N ALA A 125 19.78 -6.24 11.22
CA ALA A 125 19.68 -7.52 11.92
C ALA A 125 19.14 -8.60 10.99
N PHE A 126 19.77 -9.78 10.96
CA PHE A 126 19.31 -10.92 10.17
C PHE A 126 18.99 -12.11 11.07
N SER A 127 17.80 -12.66 10.93
CA SER A 127 17.36 -13.86 11.63
C SER A 127 16.72 -14.86 10.67
N SER A 128 17.14 -16.13 10.73
CA SER A 128 16.69 -17.20 9.83
C SER A 128 16.19 -18.44 10.58
N ARG A 129 16.09 -18.34 11.90
CA ARG A 129 15.72 -19.45 12.79
C ARG A 129 14.44 -19.15 13.51
#